data_AF-A0A2Z5IPZ1-F1
#
_entry.id   AF-A0A2Z5IPZ1-F1
#
_cell.length_a   1.000
_cell.length_b   1.000
_cell.length_c   1.000
_cell.angle_alpha   90.00
_cell.angle_beta   90.00
_cell.angle_gamma   90.00
#
_symmetry.space_group_name_H-M   'P 1'
#
loop_
_entity.id
_entity.type
_entity.pdbx_description
1 polymer ?
#
loop_
_entity_poly.entity_id
_entity_poly.type
_entity_poly.pdbx_seq_one_letter_code
_entity_poly.pdbx_strand_id
1 'polypeptide(L)'
;MTATTITAVTPIVVSCAKDPNMVSIPNENRDKYQQIIKWFNEIALSDLDIQKFPQELSNFKQDEYYDTYLKKWNFGADDFNLAKEIDEEFIFNKNKGFYKKIQDNNLLNFFNRNFKIRLRVAKQNLNILLNISLIPISEYERVKNFNNRDYFLVKYYDNKSIFLSLGLFNLEIKEKSKELTTFELLSYIIPPLAIIAVIIYIVVAIQIKKRKQKRR
;
A
#
# COMPACT_ATOMS: atom_id res chain seq x y z
N MET A 1 45.85 39.72 24.88
CA MET A 1 45.67 38.25 24.76
C MET A 1 44.18 37.98 24.78
N THR A 2 43.58 37.75 23.62
CA THR A 2 42.14 37.47 23.48
C THR A 2 41.92 35.96 23.52
N ALA A 3 41.15 35.50 24.51
CA ALA A 3 40.77 34.11 24.64
C ALA A 3 39.68 33.78 23.61
N THR A 4 39.99 32.87 22.68
CA THR A 4 39.02 32.34 21.72
C THR A 4 38.24 31.22 22.39
N THR A 5 36.97 31.45 22.70
CA THR A 5 36.07 30.41 23.20
C THR A 5 35.75 29.46 22.05
N ILE A 6 36.28 28.23 22.12
CA ILE A 6 35.91 27.17 21.17
C ILE A 6 34.55 26.64 21.62
N THR A 7 33.48 27.07 20.94
CA THR A 7 32.16 26.48 21.08
C THR A 7 32.22 25.09 20.48
N ALA A 8 32.37 24.07 21.32
CA ALA A 8 32.19 22.68 20.93
C ALA A 8 30.72 22.49 20.53
N VAL A 9 30.47 22.45 19.23
CA VAL A 9 29.18 22.00 18.69
C VAL A 9 29.12 20.51 18.98
N THR A 10 28.39 20.12 20.03
CA THR A 10 28.05 18.72 20.25
C THR A 10 27.27 18.25 19.01
N PRO A 11 27.77 17.26 18.25
CA PRO A 11 26.97 16.71 17.17
C PRO A 11 25.71 16.16 17.81
N ILE A 12 24.56 16.68 17.37
CA ILE A 12 23.26 16.10 17.68
C ILE A 12 23.29 14.72 17.03
N VAL A 13 23.64 13.70 17.81
CA VAL A 13 23.45 12.31 17.43
C VAL A 13 21.94 12.13 17.40
N VAL A 14 21.35 12.21 16.20
CA VAL A 14 20.00 11.72 15.97
C VAL A 14 20.06 10.23 16.26
N SER A 15 19.75 9.87 17.51
CA SER A 15 19.46 8.48 17.84
C SER A 15 18.23 8.12 17.02
N CYS A 16 18.44 7.41 15.91
CA CYS A 16 17.39 6.67 15.25
C CYS A 16 16.79 5.76 16.32
N ALA A 17 15.70 6.19 16.95
CA ALA A 17 15.00 5.40 17.94
C ALA A 17 14.67 4.08 17.25
N LYS A 18 15.31 3.01 17.73
CA LYS A 18 15.13 1.67 17.19
C LYS A 18 13.65 1.34 17.29
N ASP A 19 13.03 0.86 16.21
CA ASP A 19 11.61 0.50 16.23
C ASP A 19 11.35 -0.38 17.46
N PRO A 20 10.37 -0.03 18.33
CA PRO A 20 10.12 -0.76 19.58
C PRO A 20 9.76 -2.24 19.36
N ASN A 21 9.36 -2.62 18.15
CA ASN A 21 9.06 -3.99 17.77
C ASN A 21 10.26 -4.74 17.19
N MET A 22 11.40 -4.07 16.95
CA MET A 22 12.61 -4.70 16.44
C MET A 22 13.36 -5.45 17.54
N VAL A 23 13.52 -6.77 17.39
CA VAL A 23 14.25 -7.60 18.35
C VAL A 23 15.75 -7.66 18.04
N SER A 24 16.53 -7.91 19.09
CA SER A 24 17.96 -8.16 18.96
C SER A 24 18.25 -9.53 18.35
N ILE A 25 19.28 -9.60 17.52
CA ILE A 25 19.78 -10.85 16.95
C ILE A 25 20.40 -11.70 18.07
N PRO A 26 20.09 -13.01 18.16
CA PRO A 26 20.75 -13.90 19.10
C PRO A 26 22.27 -13.94 18.92
N ASN A 27 23.01 -14.07 20.03
CA ASN A 27 24.47 -14.19 19.96
C ASN A 27 24.91 -15.53 19.37
N GLU A 28 24.15 -16.59 19.58
CA GLU A 28 24.40 -17.89 18.99
C GLU A 28 24.04 -17.89 17.50
N ASN A 29 24.90 -18.45 16.65
CA ASN A 29 24.72 -18.47 15.19
C ASN A 29 24.51 -17.08 14.57
N ARG A 30 25.03 -16.02 15.19
CA ARG A 30 24.82 -14.62 14.80
C ARG A 30 25.10 -14.35 13.32
N ASP A 31 26.15 -14.94 12.77
CA ASP A 31 26.53 -14.78 11.37
C ASP A 31 25.44 -15.28 10.42
N LYS A 32 24.79 -16.41 10.75
CA LYS A 32 23.68 -16.96 9.94
C LYS A 32 22.45 -16.05 9.99
N TYR A 33 22.14 -15.49 11.17
CA TYR A 33 21.07 -14.50 11.30
C TYR A 33 21.36 -13.26 10.45
N GLN A 34 22.54 -12.69 10.59
CA GLN A 34 22.95 -11.49 9.86
C GLN A 34 22.94 -11.73 8.35
N GLN A 35 23.38 -12.89 7.89
CA GLN A 35 23.35 -13.25 6.48
C GLN A 35 21.92 -13.33 5.91
N ILE A 36 21.00 -13.96 6.64
CA ILE A 36 19.59 -14.05 6.24
C ILE A 36 18.93 -12.66 6.24
N ILE A 37 19.16 -11.85 7.27
CA ILE A 37 18.64 -10.48 7.36
C ILE A 37 19.17 -9.63 6.19
N LYS A 38 20.46 -9.76 5.84
CA LYS A 38 21.04 -9.09 4.68
C LYS A 38 20.30 -9.44 3.40
N TRP A 39 20.12 -10.74 3.10
CA TRP A 39 19.38 -11.15 1.91
C TRP A 39 17.91 -10.78 1.95
N PHE A 40 17.31 -10.75 3.13
CA PHE A 40 15.93 -10.31 3.32
C PHE A 40 15.74 -8.85 2.91
N ASN A 41 16.68 -7.99 3.25
CA ASN A 41 16.63 -6.57 2.87
C ASN A 41 16.83 -6.31 1.36
N GLU A 42 17.35 -7.30 0.64
CA GLU A 42 17.49 -7.31 -0.82
C GLU A 42 16.22 -7.81 -1.54
N ILE A 43 15.20 -8.28 -0.83
CA ILE A 43 13.95 -8.76 -1.45
C ILE A 43 13.32 -7.66 -2.32
N ALA A 44 12.96 -8.04 -3.54
CA ALA A 44 12.16 -7.24 -4.46
C ALA A 44 10.89 -8.00 -4.87
N LEU A 45 10.00 -7.33 -5.61
CA LEU A 45 8.77 -7.96 -6.12
C LEU A 45 9.07 -9.20 -6.97
N SER A 46 10.20 -9.19 -7.68
CA SER A 46 10.66 -10.31 -8.50
C SER A 46 10.92 -11.60 -7.73
N ASP A 47 11.19 -11.53 -6.43
CA ASP A 47 11.45 -12.66 -5.54
C ASP A 47 10.17 -13.35 -5.07
N LEU A 48 9.01 -12.68 -5.17
CA LEU A 48 7.72 -13.24 -4.77
C LEU A 48 7.20 -14.25 -5.80
N ASP A 49 6.31 -15.14 -5.36
CA ASP A 49 5.67 -16.14 -6.21
C ASP A 49 4.84 -15.44 -7.30
N ILE A 50 5.16 -15.70 -8.57
CA ILE A 50 4.53 -15.04 -9.72
C ILE A 50 3.04 -15.36 -9.87
N GLN A 51 2.59 -16.52 -9.39
CA GLN A 51 1.17 -16.88 -9.44
C GLN A 51 0.36 -16.04 -8.45
N LYS A 52 0.98 -15.63 -7.34
CA LYS A 52 0.38 -14.80 -6.30
C LYS A 52 0.62 -13.30 -6.55
N PHE A 53 1.74 -12.97 -7.18
CA PHE A 53 2.22 -11.61 -7.39
C PHE A 53 2.73 -11.47 -8.85
N PRO A 54 1.82 -11.29 -9.82
CA PRO A 54 2.22 -11.06 -11.20
C PRO A 54 3.17 -9.87 -11.30
N GLN A 55 4.22 -10.01 -12.11
CA GLN A 55 5.35 -9.06 -12.15
C GLN A 55 5.18 -8.00 -13.25
N GLU A 56 4.36 -8.28 -14.26
CA GLU A 56 4.03 -7.37 -15.36
C GLU A 56 2.91 -6.40 -14.94
N LEU A 57 3.20 -5.51 -14.00
CA LEU A 57 2.24 -4.58 -13.40
C LEU A 57 1.54 -3.68 -14.44
N SER A 58 2.23 -3.35 -15.55
CA SER A 58 1.72 -2.55 -16.65
C SER A 58 0.54 -3.18 -17.39
N ASN A 59 0.27 -4.47 -17.19
CA ASN A 59 -0.86 -5.17 -17.81
C ASN A 59 -2.16 -5.01 -17.01
N PHE A 60 -2.10 -4.42 -15.81
CA PHE A 60 -3.23 -4.35 -14.89
C PHE A 60 -3.55 -2.89 -14.51
N LYS A 61 -4.83 -2.61 -14.25
CA LYS A 61 -5.21 -1.41 -13.47
C LYS A 61 -4.84 -1.63 -12.01
N GLN A 62 -4.38 -0.60 -11.30
CA GLN A 62 -3.92 -0.73 -9.91
C GLN A 62 -5.01 -1.31 -8.99
N ASP A 63 -6.26 -0.87 -9.16
CA ASP A 63 -7.39 -1.37 -8.37
C ASP A 63 -7.68 -2.84 -8.63
N GLU A 64 -7.67 -3.25 -9.89
CA GLU A 64 -7.86 -4.63 -10.31
C GLU A 64 -6.74 -5.53 -9.79
N TYR A 65 -5.49 -5.10 -9.90
CA TYR A 65 -4.35 -5.84 -9.37
C TYR A 65 -4.48 -6.03 -7.86
N TYR A 66 -4.85 -4.97 -7.14
CA TYR A 66 -5.08 -5.04 -5.71
C TYR A 66 -6.20 -6.02 -5.35
N ASP A 67 -7.38 -5.87 -5.96
CA ASP A 67 -8.55 -6.67 -5.60
C ASP A 67 -8.37 -8.15 -5.95
N THR A 68 -7.73 -8.46 -7.08
CA THR A 68 -7.50 -9.84 -7.53
C THR A 68 -6.37 -10.53 -6.78
N TYR A 69 -5.25 -9.84 -6.56
CA TYR A 69 -4.04 -10.50 -6.07
C TYR A 69 -3.73 -10.17 -4.61
N LEU A 70 -3.89 -8.92 -4.16
CA LEU A 70 -3.29 -8.46 -2.91
C LEU A 70 -4.25 -8.28 -1.73
N LYS A 71 -5.54 -8.06 -1.99
CA LYS A 71 -6.53 -7.68 -0.99
C LYS A 71 -6.63 -8.66 0.19
N LYS A 72 -6.37 -9.95 -0.05
CA LYS A 72 -6.42 -10.97 1.00
C LYS A 72 -5.38 -10.80 2.12
N TRP A 73 -4.35 -9.95 1.93
CA TRP A 73 -3.36 -9.61 2.97
C TRP A 73 -3.63 -8.26 3.65
N ASN A 74 -4.75 -7.60 3.35
CA ASN A 74 -5.19 -6.39 4.01
C ASN A 74 -6.22 -6.76 5.10
N PHE A 75 -5.86 -6.50 6.36
CA PHE A 75 -6.63 -6.91 7.52
C PHE A 75 -6.94 -5.71 8.41
N GLY A 76 -8.18 -5.64 8.89
CA GLY A 76 -8.56 -4.80 10.01
C GLY A 76 -8.10 -5.38 11.35
N ALA A 77 -8.30 -4.61 12.43
CA ALA A 77 -7.89 -5.01 13.77
C ALA A 77 -8.60 -6.28 14.29
N ASP A 78 -9.77 -6.60 13.73
CA ASP A 78 -10.62 -7.72 14.17
C ASP A 78 -10.49 -8.96 13.27
N ASP A 79 -9.71 -8.89 12.17
CA ASP A 79 -9.55 -9.98 11.20
C ASP A 79 -8.46 -10.99 11.58
N PHE A 80 -8.13 -11.12 12.86
CA PHE A 80 -6.99 -11.92 13.32
C PHE A 80 -7.09 -13.41 12.97
N ASN A 81 -8.29 -14.00 12.96
CA ASN A 81 -8.46 -15.42 12.60
C ASN A 81 -8.12 -15.67 11.13
N LEU A 82 -8.66 -14.85 10.22
CA LEU A 82 -8.34 -14.93 8.79
C LEU A 82 -6.85 -14.65 8.55
N ALA A 83 -6.28 -13.66 9.25
CA ALA A 83 -4.87 -13.34 9.11
C ALA A 83 -3.94 -14.49 9.54
N LYS A 84 -4.32 -15.27 10.57
CA LYS A 84 -3.59 -16.47 10.98
C LYS A 84 -3.52 -17.52 9.88
N GLU A 85 -4.65 -17.80 9.24
CA GLU A 85 -4.73 -18.78 8.15
C GLU A 85 -3.86 -18.35 6.96
N ILE A 86 -3.97 -17.08 6.57
CA ILE A 86 -3.21 -16.52 5.44
C ILE A 86 -1.70 -16.47 5.73
N ASP A 87 -1.26 -16.26 6.97
CA ASP A 87 0.16 -16.23 7.35
C ASP A 87 0.86 -17.60 7.27
N GLU A 88 0.11 -18.69 7.13
CA GLU A 88 0.70 -20.00 6.88
C GLU A 88 1.17 -20.14 5.42
N GLU A 89 0.68 -19.30 4.50
CA GLU A 89 1.05 -19.36 3.09
C GLU A 89 2.52 -19.02 2.82
N PHE A 90 3.15 -19.79 1.94
CA PHE A 90 4.45 -19.44 1.37
C PHE A 90 4.29 -18.40 0.24
N ILE A 91 5.02 -17.29 0.33
CA ILE A 91 4.86 -16.14 -0.59
C ILE A 91 6.01 -15.95 -1.59
N PHE A 92 7.13 -16.65 -1.41
CA PHE A 92 8.31 -16.50 -2.26
C PHE A 92 8.30 -17.49 -3.42
N ASN A 93 9.03 -17.16 -4.48
CA ASN A 93 9.37 -18.14 -5.49
C ASN A 93 10.47 -19.07 -4.96
N LYS A 94 10.23 -20.39 -4.98
CA LYS A 94 11.19 -21.36 -4.46
C LYS A 94 12.47 -21.48 -5.29
N ASN A 95 12.43 -21.11 -6.57
CA ASN A 95 13.50 -21.39 -7.52
C ASN A 95 14.39 -20.18 -7.84
N LYS A 96 14.09 -19.00 -7.29
CA LYS A 96 14.85 -17.76 -7.51
C LYS A 96 14.92 -16.88 -6.26
N GLY A 97 15.79 -15.89 -6.30
CA GLY A 97 15.78 -14.79 -5.33
C GLY A 97 16.17 -15.19 -3.91
N PHE A 98 15.55 -14.54 -2.92
CA PHE A 98 15.78 -14.74 -1.49
C PHE A 98 15.76 -16.20 -1.06
N TYR A 99 14.72 -16.96 -1.41
CA TYR A 99 14.59 -18.35 -0.95
C TYR A 99 15.63 -19.27 -1.59
N LYS A 100 15.93 -19.08 -2.88
CA LYS A 100 17.00 -19.82 -3.55
C LYS A 100 18.36 -19.57 -2.89
N LYS A 101 18.69 -18.31 -2.55
CA LYS A 101 19.93 -17.98 -1.82
C LYS A 101 20.05 -18.76 -0.50
N ILE A 102 18.95 -18.88 0.25
CA ILE A 102 18.92 -19.67 1.49
C ILE A 102 19.21 -21.15 1.21
N GLN A 103 18.60 -21.72 0.16
CA GLN A 103 18.82 -23.12 -0.23
C GLN A 103 20.26 -23.38 -0.70
N ASP A 104 20.77 -22.56 -1.61
CA ASP A 104 22.10 -22.69 -2.21
C ASP A 104 23.23 -22.58 -1.15
N ASN A 105 22.95 -21.92 -0.02
CA ASN A 105 23.89 -21.77 1.10
C ASN A 105 23.65 -22.74 2.26
N ASN A 106 22.85 -23.79 2.08
CA ASN A 106 22.53 -24.79 3.12
C ASN A 106 21.92 -24.21 4.41
N LEU A 107 21.23 -23.06 4.30
CA LEU A 107 20.62 -22.37 5.45
C LEU A 107 19.13 -22.68 5.61
N LEU A 108 18.54 -23.54 4.78
CA LEU A 108 17.10 -23.80 4.82
C LEU A 108 16.59 -24.34 6.17
N ASN A 109 17.29 -25.33 6.73
CA ASN A 109 16.92 -25.88 8.04
C ASN A 109 17.03 -24.83 9.15
N PHE A 110 18.06 -24.00 9.08
CA PHE A 110 18.24 -22.90 10.01
C PHE A 110 17.13 -21.85 9.84
N PHE A 111 16.78 -21.51 8.61
CA PHE A 111 15.72 -20.56 8.29
C PHE A 111 14.37 -21.02 8.86
N ASN A 112 13.96 -22.26 8.54
CA ASN A 112 12.66 -22.81 8.97
C ASN A 112 12.55 -22.97 10.49
N ARG A 113 13.67 -23.13 11.21
CA ARG A 113 13.69 -23.27 12.67
C ARG A 113 13.70 -21.94 13.42
N ASN A 114 14.06 -20.84 12.76
CA ASN A 114 14.33 -19.58 13.46
C ASN A 114 13.47 -18.41 12.97
N PHE A 115 12.90 -18.53 11.78
CA PHE A 115 12.21 -17.43 11.12
C PHE A 115 10.85 -17.84 10.58
N LYS A 116 9.95 -16.88 10.59
CA LYS A 116 8.69 -16.87 9.85
C LYS A 116 8.64 -15.58 9.04
N ILE A 117 8.04 -15.63 7.87
CA ILE A 117 7.79 -14.44 7.05
C ILE A 117 6.31 -14.13 7.11
N ARG A 118 5.99 -12.85 7.26
CA ARG A 118 4.62 -12.33 7.24
C ARG A 118 4.49 -11.22 6.22
N LEU A 119 3.41 -11.23 5.44
CA LEU A 119 3.08 -10.18 4.49
C LEU A 119 1.81 -9.45 4.94
N ARG A 120 1.87 -8.12 4.94
CA ARG A 120 0.70 -7.25 5.11
C ARG A 120 0.64 -6.26 3.96
N VAL A 121 -0.56 -6.02 3.46
CA VAL A 121 -0.80 -5.08 2.37
C VAL A 121 -1.61 -3.90 2.89
N ALA A 122 -1.18 -2.69 2.55
CA ALA A 122 -1.97 -1.48 2.70
C ALA A 122 -2.13 -0.81 1.33
N LYS A 123 -3.34 -0.36 1.03
CA LYS A 123 -3.63 0.44 -0.17
C LYS A 123 -3.88 1.88 0.26
N GLN A 124 -3.10 2.81 -0.29
CA GLN A 124 -3.23 4.25 -0.05
C GLN A 124 -3.38 4.96 -1.39
N ASN A 125 -4.61 5.26 -1.82
CA ASN A 125 -4.98 5.95 -3.06
C ASN A 125 -4.12 5.60 -4.30
N LEU A 126 -2.94 6.20 -4.42
CA LEU A 126 -2.01 6.07 -5.55
C LEU A 126 -0.96 4.97 -5.37
N ASN A 127 -0.89 4.31 -4.22
CA ASN A 127 0.17 3.36 -3.89
C ASN A 127 -0.40 2.12 -3.23
N ILE A 128 0.20 0.98 -3.55
CA ILE A 128 0.04 -0.25 -2.78
C ILE A 128 1.36 -0.53 -2.07
N LEU A 129 1.28 -0.74 -0.76
CA LEU A 129 2.42 -1.02 0.11
C LEU A 129 2.39 -2.47 0.55
N LEU A 130 3.41 -3.23 0.17
CA LEU A 130 3.66 -4.58 0.66
C LEU A 130 4.69 -4.50 1.78
N ASN A 131 4.27 -4.78 3.01
CA ASN A 131 5.15 -4.85 4.17
C ASN A 131 5.43 -6.32 4.49
N ILE A 132 6.69 -6.72 4.33
CA ILE A 132 7.16 -8.07 4.59
C ILE A 132 7.97 -8.00 5.88
N SER A 133 7.63 -8.81 6.88
CA SER A 133 8.36 -8.86 8.15
C SER A 133 9.07 -10.21 8.32
N LEU A 134 10.33 -10.15 8.76
CA LEU A 134 11.12 -11.32 9.14
C LEU A 134 10.98 -11.52 10.66
N ILE A 135 10.16 -12.47 11.06
CA ILE A 135 9.71 -12.66 12.45
C ILE A 135 10.46 -13.83 13.09
N PRO A 136 10.90 -13.74 14.35
CA PRO A 136 11.39 -14.90 15.09
C PRO A 136 10.31 -15.98 15.21
N ILE A 137 10.65 -17.26 15.02
CA ILE A 137 9.65 -18.33 15.13
C ILE A 137 8.95 -18.33 16.50
N SER A 138 9.70 -18.06 17.57
CA SER A 138 9.18 -17.99 18.94
C SER A 138 8.12 -16.91 19.11
N GLU A 139 8.30 -15.79 18.41
CA GLU A 139 7.36 -14.67 18.43
C GLU A 139 6.11 -14.98 17.61
N TYR A 140 6.27 -15.66 16.46
CA TYR A 140 5.13 -16.17 15.68
C TYR A 140 4.27 -17.13 16.51
N GLU A 141 4.89 -18.11 17.17
CA GLU A 141 4.17 -19.06 18.04
C GLU A 141 3.49 -18.35 19.23
N ARG A 142 4.11 -17.31 19.80
CA ARG A 142 3.51 -16.50 20.87
C ARG A 142 2.22 -15.84 20.39
N VAL A 143 2.26 -15.12 19.28
CA VAL A 143 1.09 -14.35 18.80
C VAL A 143 0.00 -15.22 18.20
N LYS A 144 0.34 -16.41 17.66
CA LYS A 144 -0.65 -17.35 17.09
C LYS A 144 -1.74 -17.74 18.09
N ASN A 145 -1.45 -17.71 19.39
CA ASN A 145 -2.40 -18.03 20.45
C ASN A 145 -3.35 -16.87 20.80
N PHE A 146 -3.14 -15.65 20.29
CA PHE A 146 -3.99 -14.51 20.57
C PHE A 146 -5.21 -14.47 19.66
N ASN A 147 -6.40 -14.39 20.24
CA ASN A 147 -7.67 -14.29 19.51
C ASN A 147 -8.24 -12.87 19.62
N ASN A 148 -7.38 -11.87 19.45
CA ASN A 148 -7.71 -10.47 19.53
C ASN A 148 -6.71 -9.65 18.68
N ARG A 149 -6.83 -8.32 18.72
CA ARG A 149 -5.93 -7.39 18.01
C ARG A 149 -4.44 -7.54 18.36
N ASP A 150 -4.10 -8.13 19.51
CA ASP A 150 -2.71 -8.28 19.93
C ASP A 150 -1.96 -9.28 19.03
N TYR A 151 -2.68 -10.10 18.26
CA TYR A 151 -2.11 -10.92 17.19
C TYR A 151 -1.26 -10.09 16.20
N PHE A 152 -1.67 -8.85 15.91
CA PHE A 152 -0.94 -7.98 14.99
C PHE A 152 0.33 -7.36 15.60
N LEU A 153 0.43 -7.35 16.94
CA LEU A 153 1.58 -6.83 17.70
C LEU A 153 2.72 -7.85 17.73
N VAL A 154 3.34 -8.04 16.58
CA VAL A 154 4.49 -8.93 16.41
C VAL A 154 5.80 -8.16 16.52
N LYS A 155 6.75 -8.75 17.21
CA LYS A 155 8.15 -8.35 17.11
C LYS A 155 8.83 -9.00 15.91
N TYR A 156 9.85 -8.35 15.37
CA TYR A 156 10.51 -8.80 14.15
C TYR A 156 12.01 -8.52 14.18
N TYR A 157 12.79 -9.30 13.44
CA TYR A 157 14.21 -9.01 13.23
C TYR A 157 14.39 -7.88 12.23
N ASP A 158 13.63 -7.87 11.15
CA ASP A 158 13.65 -6.82 10.14
C ASP A 158 12.30 -6.71 9.40
N ASN A 159 12.08 -5.58 8.73
CA ASN A 159 10.88 -5.28 7.97
C ASN A 159 11.24 -4.60 6.64
N LYS A 160 10.72 -5.14 5.54
CA LYS A 160 10.94 -4.66 4.18
C LYS A 160 9.63 -4.19 3.57
N SER A 161 9.64 -2.94 3.11
CA SER A 161 8.53 -2.35 2.36
C SER A 161 8.83 -2.36 0.86
N ILE A 162 7.88 -2.84 0.05
CA ILE A 162 7.88 -2.71 -1.41
C ILE A 162 6.70 -1.80 -1.79
N PHE A 163 7.01 -0.69 -2.46
CA PHE A 163 6.03 0.28 -2.90
C PHE A 163 5.69 0.06 -4.38
N LEU A 164 4.41 -0.21 -4.65
CA LEU A 164 3.87 -0.29 -6.00
C LEU A 164 3.14 1.02 -6.30
N SER A 165 3.83 1.96 -6.93
CA SER A 165 3.24 3.24 -7.29
C SER A 165 2.29 3.11 -8.48
N LEU A 166 1.31 4.02 -8.57
CA LEU A 166 0.33 4.05 -9.66
C LEU A 166 0.99 4.08 -11.04
N GLY A 167 2.15 4.73 -11.18
CA GLY A 167 2.91 4.81 -12.43
C GLY A 167 3.48 3.48 -12.94
N LEU A 168 3.45 2.41 -12.12
CA LEU A 168 3.84 1.06 -12.56
C LEU A 168 2.69 0.30 -13.24
N PHE A 169 1.46 0.81 -13.13
CA PHE A 169 0.24 0.15 -13.61
C PHE A 169 -0.25 0.76 -14.91
N ASN A 170 -1.16 0.06 -15.59
CA ASN A 170 -1.84 0.60 -16.76
C ASN A 170 -2.66 1.83 -16.35
N LEU A 171 -2.20 3.00 -16.80
CA LEU A 171 -2.93 4.25 -16.76
C LEU A 171 -3.88 4.30 -17.96
N GLU A 172 -4.81 3.35 -18.05
CA GLU A 172 -5.98 3.57 -18.86
C GLU A 172 -6.77 4.68 -18.17
N ILE A 173 -6.41 5.91 -18.50
CA ILE A 173 -7.24 7.09 -18.29
C ILE A 173 -8.56 6.67 -18.90
N LYS A 174 -9.60 6.51 -18.07
CA LYS A 174 -10.96 6.50 -18.59
C LYS A 174 -11.08 7.82 -19.35
N GLU A 175 -10.92 7.79 -20.67
CA GLU A 175 -11.88 8.52 -21.48
C GLU A 175 -13.22 8.04 -20.94
N LYS A 176 -13.90 8.92 -20.20
CA LYS A 176 -15.30 8.70 -19.90
C LYS A 176 -15.96 8.57 -21.26
N SER A 177 -16.10 7.35 -21.78
CA SER A 177 -17.20 7.02 -22.66
C SER A 177 -18.44 7.18 -21.82
N LYS A 178 -18.85 8.45 -21.67
CA LYS A 178 -20.18 8.81 -21.23
C LYS A 178 -21.11 8.33 -22.33
N GLU A 179 -21.48 7.05 -22.30
CA GLU A 179 -22.82 6.70 -22.74
C GLU A 179 -23.76 7.39 -21.75
N LEU A 180 -24.10 8.63 -22.06
CA LEU A 180 -25.12 9.40 -21.38
C LEU A 180 -26.39 8.56 -21.47
N THR A 181 -26.79 7.96 -20.35
CA THR A 181 -28.14 7.41 -20.23
C THR A 181 -29.13 8.52 -20.58
N THR A 182 -30.24 8.18 -21.21
CA THR A 182 -31.27 9.13 -21.70
C THR A 182 -31.71 10.12 -20.61
N PHE A 183 -31.63 9.72 -19.34
CA PHE A 183 -31.91 10.56 -18.17
C PHE A 183 -30.87 11.66 -17.92
N GLU A 184 -29.57 11.41 -18.14
CA GLU A 184 -28.52 12.43 -18.04
C GLU A 184 -28.51 13.38 -19.24
N LEU A 185 -28.91 12.91 -20.43
CA LEU A 185 -29.11 13.78 -21.59
C LEU A 185 -30.28 14.76 -21.35
N LEU A 186 -31.37 14.26 -20.77
CA LEU A 186 -32.52 15.08 -20.40
C LEU A 186 -32.16 16.13 -19.33
N SER A 187 -31.36 15.76 -18.32
CA SER A 187 -30.95 16.71 -17.26
C SER A 187 -30.02 17.83 -17.77
N TYR A 188 -29.31 17.62 -18.89
CA TYR A 188 -28.52 18.66 -19.55
C TYR A 188 -29.34 19.59 -20.45
N ILE A 189 -30.42 19.09 -21.05
CA ILE A 189 -31.23 19.84 -22.03
C ILE A 189 -32.33 20.67 -21.34
N ILE A 190 -32.87 20.20 -20.22
CA ILE A 190 -33.95 20.89 -19.50
C ILE A 190 -33.53 22.27 -18.94
N PRO A 191 -32.35 22.46 -18.33
CA PRO A 191 -31.94 23.76 -17.80
C PRO A 191 -31.80 24.87 -18.86
N PRO A 192 -31.16 24.67 -20.03
CA PRO A 192 -31.08 25.72 -21.05
C PRO A 192 -32.44 26.10 -21.65
N LEU A 193 -33.37 25.15 -21.81
CA LEU A 193 -34.72 25.44 -22.31
C LEU A 193 -35.53 26.31 -21.33
N ALA A 194 -35.42 26.03 -20.03
CA ALA A 194 -36.06 26.86 -19.00
C ALA A 194 -35.50 28.28 -18.98
N ILE A 195 -34.18 28.44 -19.15
CA ILE A 195 -33.52 29.76 -19.21
C ILE A 195 -33.96 30.55 -20.45
N ILE A 196 -34.06 29.90 -21.62
CA ILE A 196 -34.52 30.55 -22.86
C ILE A 196 -35.97 31.03 -22.72
N ALA A 197 -36.86 30.23 -22.11
CA ALA A 197 -38.25 30.63 -21.88
C ALA A 197 -38.36 31.85 -20.97
N VAL A 198 -37.54 31.92 -19.91
CA VAL A 198 -37.50 33.08 -19.00
C VAL A 198 -36.97 34.34 -19.72
N ILE A 199 -35.92 34.20 -20.53
CA ILE A 199 -35.36 35.34 -21.30
C ILE A 199 -36.39 35.87 -22.29
N ILE A 200 -37.05 35.01 -23.06
CA ILE A 200 -38.09 35.43 -24.02
C ILE A 200 -39.23 36.15 -23.30
N TYR A 201 -39.69 35.62 -22.16
CA TYR A 201 -40.74 36.24 -21.36
C TYR A 201 -40.33 37.65 -20.90
N ILE A 202 -39.12 37.83 -20.37
CA ILE A 202 -38.60 39.13 -19.93
C ILE A 202 -38.54 40.12 -21.11
N VAL A 203 -38.04 39.69 -22.26
CA VAL A 203 -37.93 40.55 -23.46
C VAL A 203 -39.32 41.00 -23.93
N VAL A 204 -40.29 40.10 -24.01
CA VAL A 204 -41.68 40.43 -24.40
C VAL A 204 -42.31 41.38 -23.38
N ALA A 205 -42.16 41.13 -22.09
CA ALA A 205 -42.69 41.98 -21.03
C ALA A 205 -42.10 43.41 -21.10
N ILE A 206 -40.79 43.55 -21.35
CA ILE A 206 -40.14 44.86 -21.55
C ILE A 206 -40.68 45.57 -22.79
N GLN A 207 -40.85 44.86 -23.92
CA GLN A 207 -41.39 45.46 -25.14
C GLN A 207 -42.84 45.94 -24.97
N ILE A 208 -43.69 45.16 -24.28
CA ILE A 208 -45.06 45.56 -23.97
C ILE A 208 -45.07 46.80 -23.05
N LYS A 209 -44.21 46.84 -22.02
CA LYS A 209 -44.09 47.98 -21.10
C LYS A 209 -43.64 49.25 -21.83
N LYS A 210 -42.65 49.15 -22.72
CA LYS A 210 -42.20 50.28 -23.57
C LYS A 210 -43.30 50.76 -24.53
N ARG A 211 -44.07 49.86 -25.15
CA ARG A 211 -45.20 50.22 -26.03
C ARG A 211 -46.33 50.93 -25.26
N LYS A 212 -46.60 50.56 -24.01
CA LYS A 212 -47.60 51.24 -23.16
C LYS A 212 -47.13 52.62 -22.69
N GLN A 213 -45.85 52.81 -22.41
CA GLN A 213 -45.29 54.14 -22.08
C GLN A 213 -45.25 55.10 -23.26
N LYS A 214 -45.09 54.59 -24.49
CA LYS A 214 -45.09 55.42 -25.72
C LYS A 214 -46.49 55.81 -26.21
N ARG A 215 -47.55 55.27 -25.59
CA ARG A 215 -48.97 55.54 -25.87
C ARG A 215 -49.67 56.35 -24.76
N ARG A 216 -48.94 56.76 -23.73
CA ARG A 216 -49.33 57.79 -22.76
C ARG A 216 -48.52 59.04 -23.07
#